data_AF-A0A6B3DP69-F1
#
_entry.id   AF-A0A6B3DP69-F1
#
_cell.length_a   1.000
_cell.length_b   1.000
_cell.length_c   1.000
_cell.angle_alpha   90.00
_cell.angle_beta   90.00
_cell.angle_gamma   90.00
#
_symmetry.space_group_name_H-M   'P 1'
#
loop_
_entity.id
_entity.type
_entity.pdbx_description
1 polymer ?
#
loop_
_entity_poly.entity_id
_entity_poly.type
_entity_poly.pdbx_seq_one_letter_code
_entity_poly.pdbx_strand_id
1 'polypeptide(L)'
;GSLAALSRTLPPEDLLALEARNDSALVWALALARLRGGDGAGQALAGTVAEVAAAAPGSRLNLLLTDGETITATAWGDTLWYLAEPGHRTVVASEPYDDDPHWREVPDRTLLTASRTDVLLTPLKDLTEDLAPAPSEEARR
;
A
#
# COMPACT_ATOMS: atom_id res chain seq x y z
N GLY A 1 0.40 -6.25 18.25
CA GLY A 1 -0.29 -4.95 18.42
C GLY A 1 -1.75 -5.09 18.08
N SER A 2 -2.48 -4.00 17.86
CA SER A 2 -3.92 -4.00 17.52
C SER A 2 -4.29 -2.76 16.72
N LEU A 3 -5.30 -2.87 15.85
CA LEU A 3 -5.83 -1.78 15.03
C LEU A 3 -6.90 -0.94 15.75
N ALA A 4 -7.23 -1.26 17.01
CA ALA A 4 -8.28 -0.56 17.77
C ALA A 4 -8.03 0.94 17.98
N ALA A 5 -6.76 1.38 17.90
CA ALA A 5 -6.44 2.81 17.92
C ALA A 5 -6.72 3.47 16.57
N LEU A 6 -6.32 2.82 15.47
CA LEU A 6 -6.56 3.30 14.12
C LEU A 6 -8.05 3.30 13.76
N SER A 7 -8.84 2.35 14.28
CA SER A 7 -10.29 2.38 14.03
C SER A 7 -10.96 3.65 14.56
N ARG A 8 -10.37 4.35 15.54
CA ARG A 8 -10.91 5.61 16.07
C ARG A 8 -10.62 6.82 15.18
N THR A 9 -9.76 6.69 14.16
CA THR A 9 -9.52 7.76 13.19
C THR A 9 -10.55 7.76 12.06
N LEU A 10 -11.33 6.68 11.93
CA LEU A 10 -12.42 6.57 10.97
C LEU A 10 -13.73 7.10 11.55
N PRO A 11 -14.55 7.78 10.73
CA PRO A 11 -15.91 8.13 11.10
C PRO A 11 -16.73 6.86 11.44
N PRO A 12 -17.65 6.90 12.42
CA PRO A 12 -18.50 5.76 12.76
C PRO A 12 -19.29 5.22 11.57
N GLU A 13 -19.72 6.07 10.64
CA GLU A 13 -20.41 5.69 9.42
C GLU A 13 -19.57 4.79 8.50
N ASP A 14 -18.26 5.07 8.38
CA ASP A 14 -17.35 4.24 7.59
C ASP A 14 -17.11 2.87 8.25
N LEU A 15 -17.08 2.83 9.59
CA LEU A 15 -17.01 1.57 10.35
C LEU A 15 -18.28 0.71 10.21
N LEU A 16 -19.44 1.35 10.15
CA LEU A 16 -20.73 0.67 9.94
C LEU A 16 -20.91 0.20 8.49
N ALA A 17 -20.23 0.83 7.54
CA ALA A 17 -20.25 0.49 6.12
C ALA A 17 -19.21 -0.59 5.73
N LEU A 18 -18.47 -1.16 6.68
CA LEU A 18 -17.51 -2.22 6.38
C LEU A 18 -18.20 -3.45 5.77
N GLU A 19 -17.71 -3.88 4.61
CA GLU A 19 -18.22 -5.05 3.88
C GLU A 19 -17.98 -6.38 4.63
N ALA A 20 -17.02 -6.41 5.57
CA ALA A 20 -16.70 -7.60 6.34
C ALA A 20 -16.15 -7.28 7.73
N ARG A 21 -16.29 -8.24 8.65
CA ARG A 21 -15.78 -8.15 10.03
C ARG A 21 -14.38 -8.76 10.15
N ASN A 22 -13.43 -8.26 9.36
CA ASN A 22 -12.04 -8.69 9.39
C ASN A 22 -11.08 -7.47 9.32
N ASP A 23 -9.80 -7.74 9.54
CA ASP A 23 -8.73 -6.74 9.49
C ASP A 23 -8.54 -6.16 8.08
N SER A 24 -8.66 -6.97 7.04
CA SER A 24 -8.53 -6.54 5.64
C SER A 24 -9.56 -5.46 5.28
N ALA A 25 -10.80 -5.59 5.74
CA ALA A 25 -11.85 -4.59 5.55
C ALA A 25 -11.54 -3.28 6.30
N LEU A 26 -10.99 -3.37 7.52
CA LEU A 26 -10.56 -2.20 8.28
C LEU A 26 -9.37 -1.50 7.62
N VAL A 27 -8.37 -2.25 7.15
CA VAL A 27 -7.22 -1.73 6.41
C VAL A 27 -7.68 -1.04 5.12
N TRP A 28 -8.63 -1.64 4.40
CA TRP A 28 -9.25 -1.00 3.24
C TRP A 28 -9.94 0.33 3.60
N ALA A 29 -10.71 0.39 4.69
CA ALA A 29 -11.36 1.63 5.11
C ALA A 29 -10.34 2.74 5.44
N LEU A 30 -9.20 2.41 6.05
CA LEU A 30 -8.11 3.36 6.30
C LEU A 30 -7.51 3.89 4.98
N ALA A 31 -7.27 3.01 4.00
CA ALA A 31 -6.78 3.41 2.69
C ALA A 31 -7.81 4.25 1.92
N LEU A 32 -9.09 3.87 1.99
CA LEU A 32 -10.18 4.58 1.34
C LEU A 32 -10.40 5.98 1.92
N ALA A 33 -10.26 6.14 3.24
CA ALA A 33 -10.33 7.46 3.89
C ALA A 33 -9.24 8.40 3.35
N ARG A 34 -8.02 7.89 3.11
CA ARG A 34 -6.92 8.65 2.48
C ARG A 34 -7.21 9.04 1.05
N LEU A 35 -7.68 8.09 0.24
CA LEU A 35 -8.09 8.34 -1.15
C LEU A 35 -9.18 9.41 -1.22
N ARG A 36 -10.19 9.34 -0.35
CA ARG A 36 -11.25 10.36 -0.24
C ARG A 36 -10.73 11.71 0.26
N GLY A 37 -9.66 11.69 1.06
CA GLY A 37 -8.93 12.88 1.52
C GLY A 37 -8.07 13.54 0.43
N GLY A 38 -7.92 12.91 -0.73
CA GLY A 38 -7.20 13.45 -1.89
C GLY A 38 -5.79 12.85 -2.11
N ASP A 39 -5.36 11.89 -1.29
CA ASP A 39 -4.10 11.20 -1.51
C ASP A 39 -4.13 10.39 -2.81
N GLY A 40 -3.01 10.36 -3.53
CA GLY A 40 -2.83 9.40 -4.63
C GLY A 40 -2.76 7.96 -4.11
N ALA A 41 -3.06 6.98 -4.96
CA ALA A 41 -3.08 5.56 -4.58
C ALA A 41 -1.80 5.06 -3.88
N GLY A 42 -0.63 5.47 -4.39
CA GLY A 42 0.66 5.14 -3.78
C GLY A 42 0.81 5.70 -2.37
N GLN A 43 0.43 6.97 -2.16
CA GLN A 43 0.48 7.63 -0.85
C GLN A 43 -0.52 7.00 0.12
N ALA A 44 -1.74 6.72 -0.36
CA ALA A 44 -2.78 6.08 0.42
C ALA A 44 -2.32 4.71 0.96
N LEU A 45 -1.80 3.83 0.09
CA LEU A 45 -1.29 2.52 0.53
C LEU A 45 -0.06 2.67 1.42
N ALA A 46 0.93 3.47 1.04
CA ALA A 46 2.15 3.63 1.83
C ALA A 46 1.84 4.15 3.25
N GLY A 47 0.99 5.16 3.37
CA GLY A 47 0.56 5.72 4.64
C GLY A 47 -0.24 4.72 5.48
N THR A 48 -1.16 3.97 4.87
CA THR A 48 -1.92 2.92 5.58
C THR A 48 -1.00 1.81 6.07
N VAL A 49 -0.07 1.32 5.24
CA VAL A 49 0.89 0.28 5.62
C VAL A 49 1.77 0.74 6.77
N ALA A 50 2.27 1.98 6.73
CA ALA A 50 3.09 2.54 7.80
C ALA A 50 2.34 2.60 9.14
N GLU A 51 1.11 3.14 9.15
CA GLU A 51 0.28 3.21 10.35
C GLU A 51 -0.06 1.83 10.93
N VAL A 52 -0.47 0.90 10.06
CA VAL A 52 -0.87 -0.45 10.46
C VAL A 52 0.34 -1.23 11.00
N ALA A 53 1.51 -1.12 10.36
CA ALA A 53 2.73 -1.75 10.83
C ALA A 53 3.19 -1.20 12.19
N ALA A 54 3.00 0.09 12.44
CA ALA A 54 3.31 0.70 13.73
C ALA A 54 2.33 0.23 14.83
N ALA A 55 1.03 0.18 14.54
CA ALA A 55 0.00 -0.22 15.50
C ALA A 55 -0.02 -1.74 15.77
N ALA A 56 0.31 -2.54 14.75
CA ALA A 56 0.39 -3.98 14.79
C ALA A 56 1.71 -4.48 14.17
N PRO A 57 2.83 -4.43 14.92
CA PRO A 57 4.10 -4.97 14.47
C PRO A 57 3.99 -6.45 14.13
N GLY A 58 4.61 -6.87 13.02
CA GLY A 58 4.56 -8.24 12.50
C GLY A 58 3.42 -8.51 11.52
N SER A 59 2.56 -7.53 11.23
CA SER A 59 1.55 -7.63 10.16
C SER A 59 2.20 -7.85 8.79
N ARG A 60 1.57 -8.70 7.99
CA ARG A 60 1.85 -8.87 6.55
C ARG A 60 0.86 -8.01 5.79
N LEU A 61 1.35 -7.13 4.94
CA LEU A 61 0.58 -6.02 4.37
C LEU A 61 0.79 -5.94 2.87
N ASN A 62 0.62 -7.08 2.18
CA ASN A 62 0.55 -7.11 0.73
C ASN A 62 -0.85 -6.65 0.31
N LEU A 63 -0.93 -5.39 -0.08
CA LEU A 63 -2.15 -4.76 -0.55
C LEU A 63 -2.04 -4.59 -2.05
N LEU A 64 -3.17 -4.69 -2.76
CA LEU A 64 -3.25 -4.39 -4.18
C LEU A 64 -4.55 -3.63 -4.43
N LEU A 65 -4.43 -2.48 -5.08
CA LEU A 65 -5.55 -1.71 -5.61
C LEU A 65 -5.35 -1.45 -7.10
N THR A 66 -6.46 -1.25 -7.80
CA THR A 66 -6.43 -0.75 -9.17
C THR A 66 -7.63 0.16 -9.43
N ASP A 67 -7.43 1.15 -10.29
CA ASP A 67 -8.47 2.00 -10.86
C ASP A 67 -8.90 1.56 -12.26
N GLY A 68 -8.37 0.43 -12.75
CA GLY A 68 -8.57 -0.11 -14.09
C GLY A 68 -7.47 0.23 -15.10
N GLU A 69 -6.63 1.24 -14.81
CA GLU A 69 -5.50 1.64 -15.67
C GLU A 69 -4.14 1.41 -14.99
N THR A 70 -4.09 1.63 -13.68
CA THR A 70 -2.88 1.47 -12.87
C THR A 70 -3.12 0.44 -11.77
N ILE A 71 -2.12 -0.41 -11.54
CA ILE A 71 -2.04 -1.28 -10.36
C ILE A 71 -1.10 -0.60 -9.36
N THR A 72 -1.56 -0.41 -8.14
CA THR A 72 -0.69 0.00 -7.01
C THR A 72 -0.71 -1.10 -5.96
N ALA A 73 0.47 -1.58 -5.56
CA ALA A 73 0.59 -2.68 -4.63
C ALA A 73 1.75 -2.50 -3.65
N THR A 74 1.71 -3.20 -2.53
CA THR A 74 2.80 -3.22 -1.55
C THR A 74 3.35 -4.63 -1.38
N ALA A 75 4.68 -4.74 -1.31
CA ALA A 75 5.35 -5.92 -0.78
C ALA A 75 5.75 -5.62 0.68
N TRP A 76 5.16 -6.34 1.63
CA TRP A 76 5.40 -6.16 3.06
C TRP A 76 5.19 -7.47 3.83
N GLY A 77 6.29 -8.16 4.12
CA GLY A 77 6.30 -9.37 4.95
C GLY A 77 5.69 -10.62 4.30
N ASP A 78 5.34 -10.55 3.01
CA ASP A 78 4.94 -11.68 2.18
C ASP A 78 5.36 -11.44 0.71
N THR A 79 5.31 -12.48 -0.11
CA THR A 79 5.79 -12.42 -1.51
C THR A 79 4.84 -11.64 -2.43
N LEU A 80 5.43 -10.90 -3.37
CA LEU A 80 4.73 -10.23 -4.45
C LEU A 80 5.61 -10.27 -5.69
N TRP A 81 5.00 -10.57 -6.84
CA TRP A 81 5.68 -10.74 -8.11
C TRP A 81 4.99 -9.90 -9.17
N TYR A 82 5.75 -9.53 -10.19
CA TYR A 82 5.21 -8.89 -11.39
C TYR A 82 5.79 -9.50 -12.66
N LEU A 83 4.97 -9.48 -13.71
CA LEU A 83 5.35 -9.80 -15.07
C LEU A 83 4.98 -8.58 -15.93
N ALA A 84 5.97 -8.01 -16.60
CA ALA A 84 5.78 -6.83 -17.44
C ALA A 84 6.21 -7.11 -18.87
N GLU A 85 5.26 -6.96 -19.79
CA GLU A 85 5.47 -6.98 -21.24
C GLU A 85 5.08 -5.60 -21.78
N PRO A 86 6.05 -4.66 -21.91
CA PRO A 86 5.76 -3.28 -22.25
C PRO A 86 4.89 -3.14 -23.50
N GLY A 87 3.75 -2.46 -23.36
CA GLY A 87 2.80 -2.23 -24.46
C GLY A 87 1.81 -3.38 -24.70
N HIS A 88 1.94 -4.49 -23.98
CA HIS A 88 1.06 -5.65 -24.11
C HIS A 88 0.24 -5.86 -22.83
N ARG A 89 0.89 -6.30 -21.75
CA ARG A 89 0.25 -6.58 -20.47
C ARG A 89 1.21 -6.39 -19.30
N THR A 90 0.62 -6.08 -18.14
CA THR A 90 1.30 -6.12 -16.86
C THR A 90 0.46 -6.95 -15.90
N VAL A 91 1.12 -7.83 -15.16
CA VAL A 91 0.51 -8.71 -14.17
C VAL A 91 1.21 -8.49 -12.84
N VAL A 92 0.44 -8.43 -11.78
CA VAL A 92 0.93 -8.42 -10.39
C VAL A 92 0.21 -9.52 -9.64
N ALA A 93 0.96 -10.40 -8.98
CA ALA A 93 0.43 -11.57 -8.29
C ALA A 93 1.25 -11.89 -7.05
N SER A 94 0.70 -12.66 -6.11
CA SER A 94 1.44 -13.14 -4.94
C SER A 94 2.56 -14.11 -5.32
N GLU A 95 2.37 -14.90 -6.37
CA GLU A 95 3.34 -15.84 -6.91
C GLU A 95 3.16 -15.99 -8.43
N PRO A 96 4.20 -16.39 -9.19
CA PRO A 96 4.07 -16.74 -10.59
C PRO A 96 3.04 -17.86 -10.79
N TYR A 97 2.07 -17.66 -11.68
CA TYR A 97 1.07 -18.69 -12.00
C TYR A 97 1.48 -19.60 -13.17
N ASP A 98 2.58 -19.29 -13.84
CA ASP A 98 3.18 -20.05 -14.93
C ASP A 98 4.71 -19.96 -14.87
N ASP A 99 5.38 -20.67 -15.78
CA ASP A 99 6.84 -20.76 -15.84
C ASP A 99 7.46 -19.64 -16.70
N ASP A 100 6.79 -18.49 -16.91
CA ASP A 100 7.37 -17.40 -17.71
C ASP A 100 8.67 -16.89 -17.04
N PRO A 101 9.82 -16.95 -17.72
CA PRO A 101 11.10 -16.57 -17.11
C PRO A 101 11.22 -15.07 -16.82
N HIS A 102 10.27 -14.25 -17.29
CA HIS A 102 10.26 -12.80 -17.05
C HIS A 102 9.54 -12.40 -15.77
N TRP A 103 8.95 -13.34 -15.02
CA TRP A 103 8.47 -13.07 -13.67
C TRP A 103 9.60 -12.52 -12.80
N ARG A 104 9.31 -11.45 -12.07
CA ARG A 104 10.23 -10.79 -11.17
C ARG A 104 9.61 -10.62 -9.80
N GLU A 105 10.35 -11.00 -8.77
CA GLU A 105 9.96 -10.76 -7.40
C GLU A 105 10.13 -9.27 -7.07
N VAL A 106 9.14 -8.71 -6.37
CA VAL A 106 9.19 -7.37 -5.81
C VAL A 106 9.96 -7.43 -4.49
N PRO A 107 11.01 -6.61 -4.29
CA PRO A 107 11.72 -6.58 -3.01
C PRO A 107 10.77 -6.24 -1.85
N ASP A 108 10.97 -6.86 -0.68
CA ASP A 108 10.20 -6.52 0.52
C ASP A 108 10.30 -5.02 0.86
N ARG A 109 9.28 -4.48 1.53
CA ARG A 109 9.13 -3.06 1.89
C ARG A 109 9.13 -2.11 0.69
N THR A 110 8.47 -2.51 -0.39
CA THR A 110 8.42 -1.74 -1.64
C THR A 110 6.98 -1.47 -2.05
N LEU A 111 6.73 -0.25 -2.51
CA LEU A 111 5.54 0.12 -3.26
C LEU A 111 5.80 -0.15 -4.74
N LEU A 112 4.91 -0.92 -5.37
CA LEU A 112 4.85 -1.11 -6.80
C LEU A 112 3.75 -0.22 -7.38
N THR A 113 4.07 0.51 -8.45
CA THR A 113 3.09 1.18 -9.31
C THR A 113 3.31 0.72 -10.73
N ALA A 114 2.29 0.15 -11.36
CA ALA A 114 2.38 -0.44 -12.68
C ALA A 114 1.25 0.04 -13.58
N SER A 115 1.61 0.45 -14.79
CA SER A 115 0.68 0.69 -15.90
C SER A 115 0.88 -0.39 -16.97
N ARG A 116 0.21 -0.24 -18.12
CA ARG A 116 0.44 -1.10 -19.31
C ARG A 116 1.86 -0.95 -19.90
N THR A 117 2.55 0.15 -19.63
CA THR A 117 3.84 0.47 -20.26
C THR A 117 5.00 0.40 -19.29
N ASP A 118 4.76 0.72 -18.01
CA ASP A 118 5.82 0.97 -17.05
C ASP A 118 5.54 0.28 -15.71
N VAL A 119 6.62 -0.12 -15.03
CA VAL A 119 6.60 -0.58 -13.65
C VAL A 119 7.61 0.23 -12.87
N LEU A 120 7.16 0.90 -11.81
CA LEU A 120 7.96 1.64 -10.86
C LEU A 120 7.95 0.93 -9.52
N LEU A 121 9.14 0.75 -8.94
CA LEU A 121 9.34 0.18 -7.61
C LEU A 121 9.97 1.26 -6.72
N THR A 122 9.26 1.64 -5.66
CA THR A 122 9.68 2.68 -4.73
C THR A 122 9.79 2.08 -3.32
N PRO A 123 10.98 2.11 -2.68
CA PRO A 123 11.10 1.68 -1.29
C PRO A 123 10.16 2.48 -0.39
N LEU A 124 9.37 1.80 0.46
CA LEU A 124 8.35 2.44 1.29
C LEU A 124 8.93 3.42 2.32
N LYS A 125 10.17 3.20 2.76
CA LYS A 125 10.88 4.13 3.66
C LYS A 125 11.05 5.52 3.04
N ASP A 126 11.29 5.59 1.73
CA ASP A 126 11.55 6.84 1.02
C ASP A 126 10.25 7.67 0.95
N LEU A 127 9.11 7.01 0.76
CA LEU A 127 7.79 7.67 0.77
C LEU A 127 7.36 8.13 2.17
N THR A 128 7.72 7.39 3.23
CA THR A 128 7.39 7.82 4.58
C THR A 128 8.22 9.02 5.04
N GLU A 129 9.43 9.19 4.51
CA GLU A 129 10.26 10.37 4.75
C GLU A 129 9.70 11.61 4.06
N ASP A 130 9.20 11.47 2.82
CA ASP A 130 8.54 12.55 2.08
C ASP A 130 7.19 12.98 2.69
N LEU A 131 6.52 12.07 3.41
CA LEU A 131 5.26 12.33 4.12
C LEU A 131 5.46 12.86 5.54
N ALA A 132 6.70 12.88 6.05
CA ALA A 132 6.99 13.45 7.36
C ALA A 132 6.87 14.98 7.28
N PRO A 133 6.19 15.64 8.24
CA PRO A 133 6.20 17.09 8.30
C PRO A 133 7.66 17.56 8.43
N ALA A 134 8.04 18.58 7.66
CA ALA A 134 9.38 19.16 7.71
C ALA A 134 9.76 19.45 9.18
N PRO A 135 11.00 19.13 9.63
CA PRO A 135 11.41 19.41 10.99
C PRO A 135 11.26 20.91 11.24
N SER A 136 10.48 21.26 12.26
CA SER A 136 10.27 22.64 12.67
C SER A 136 11.62 23.28 13.03
N GLU A 137 12.02 24.30 12.25
CA GLU A 137 13.15 25.17 12.56
C GLU A 137 12.84 26.03 13.80
N GLU A 138 12.75 25.44 14.99
CA GLU A 138 12.62 26.23 16.22
C GLU A 138 13.20 25.48 17.44
N ALA A 139 14.52 25.28 17.42
CA ALA A 139 15.29 24.96 18.63
C ALA A 139 16.73 25.51 18.56
N ARG A 140 16.93 26.67 17.94
CA ARG A 140 18.16 27.46 18.05
C ARG A 140 17.83 28.93 18.30
N ARG A 141 17.35 29.23 19.51
CA ARG A 141 17.54 30.54 20.14
C ARG A 141 17.81 30.33 21.62
#